data_AF-A0AAV0K2Z9-F1
#
_entry.id   AF-A0AAV0K2Z9-F1
#
_cell.length_a   1.000
_cell.length_b   1.000
_cell.length_c   1.000
_cell.angle_alpha   90.00
_cell.angle_beta   90.00
_cell.angle_gamma   90.00
#
_symmetry.space_group_name_H-M   'P 1'
#
loop_
_entity.id
_entity.type
_entity.pdbx_description
1 polymer ?
#
loop_
_entity_poly.entity_id
_entity_poly.type
_entity_poly.pdbx_seq_one_letter_code
_entity_poly.pdbx_strand_id
1 'polypeptide(L)'
;MEPSTSRSRTGGGSGGREDCWSEGATETLIEAWGDRYVSVKGGNLRQKDWKEVADEVNSRRSGGPKKTDIQCKNRIDTLKKKYKVEKAKPPPSKWQFYRRLDSLISSATTASGAAGSVTLTVRPKSKSKSKSQSEELSGGSDSSWSGGDGDAGFDQRAVKKQHRMEDVGCSDGAACRELARAILKFVEIYEKVESSKQIQMVELEKQRMEFTKELEFERMNMFMAAQLEMEKKKSLKKRAKDASGSG
;
A
#
# COMPACT_ATOMS: atom_id res chain seq x y z
N MET A 1 -49.11 -26.40 44.30
CA MET A 1 -48.48 -27.59 43.68
C MET A 1 -48.59 -27.44 42.17
N GLU A 2 -47.53 -27.78 41.45
CA GLU A 2 -47.33 -27.46 40.04
C GLU A 2 -48.12 -28.37 39.08
N PRO A 3 -48.60 -27.87 37.93
CA PRO A 3 -48.88 -28.68 36.74
C PRO A 3 -47.69 -28.64 35.77
N SER A 4 -46.81 -29.64 35.82
CA SER A 4 -45.60 -29.69 34.99
C SER A 4 -45.90 -29.90 33.49
N THR A 5 -45.63 -28.92 32.64
CA THR A 5 -45.64 -29.07 31.17
C THR A 5 -44.21 -29.13 30.62
N SER A 6 -43.74 -30.35 30.37
CA SER A 6 -42.42 -30.65 29.80
C SER A 6 -42.34 -30.29 28.30
N ARG A 7 -42.06 -29.02 27.97
CA ARG A 7 -41.86 -28.62 26.57
C ARG A 7 -40.47 -29.02 26.08
N SER A 8 -40.42 -30.00 25.19
CA SER A 8 -39.20 -30.63 24.67
C SER A 8 -38.16 -29.63 24.15
N ARG A 9 -36.91 -29.76 24.63
CA ARG A 9 -35.74 -29.07 24.04
C ARG A 9 -35.38 -29.71 22.70
N THR A 10 -35.88 -29.17 21.60
CA THR A 10 -35.38 -29.46 20.26
C THR A 10 -33.94 -28.95 20.12
N GLY A 11 -32.97 -29.86 20.10
CA GLY A 11 -31.57 -29.56 19.82
C GLY A 11 -31.24 -29.57 18.33
N GLY A 12 -29.97 -29.28 17.99
CA GLY A 12 -29.42 -29.47 16.64
C GLY A 12 -29.67 -28.30 15.68
N GLY A 13 -28.79 -27.28 15.71
CA GLY A 13 -28.97 -26.10 14.84
C GLY A 13 -27.86 -25.05 14.90
N SER A 14 -26.59 -25.44 15.14
CA SER A 14 -25.46 -24.48 15.16
C SER A 14 -25.02 -24.09 13.74
N GLY A 15 -25.93 -23.48 12.99
CA GLY A 15 -25.88 -23.28 11.54
C GLY A 15 -25.53 -21.87 11.07
N GLY A 16 -24.76 -21.10 11.85
CA GLY A 16 -24.35 -19.74 11.51
C GLY A 16 -25.45 -18.70 11.74
N ARG A 17 -25.19 -17.74 12.64
CA ARG A 17 -26.03 -16.54 12.77
C ARG A 17 -26.05 -15.84 11.41
N GLU A 18 -27.24 -15.49 10.93
CA GLU A 18 -27.37 -14.68 9.72
C GLU A 18 -26.48 -13.45 9.85
N ASP A 19 -25.55 -13.31 8.90
CA ASP A 19 -24.63 -12.18 8.86
C ASP A 19 -25.49 -10.91 8.90
N CYS A 20 -25.18 -9.94 9.77
CA CYS A 20 -26.01 -8.73 9.93
C CYS A 20 -26.06 -7.84 8.66
N TRP A 21 -25.47 -8.34 7.58
CA TRP A 21 -25.49 -7.93 6.19
C TRP A 21 -26.28 -8.97 5.39
N SER A 22 -27.57 -8.72 5.16
CA SER A 22 -28.36 -9.54 4.23
C SER A 22 -27.76 -9.53 2.81
N GLU A 23 -28.21 -10.45 1.96
CA GLU A 23 -27.72 -10.58 0.58
C GLU A 23 -27.86 -9.26 -0.21
N GLY A 24 -29.07 -8.71 -0.31
CA GLY A 24 -29.31 -7.43 -0.99
C GLY A 24 -28.59 -6.23 -0.34
N ALA A 25 -28.38 -6.23 0.97
CA ALA A 25 -27.56 -5.20 1.63
C ALA A 25 -26.06 -5.36 1.35
N THR A 26 -25.60 -6.59 1.12
CA THR A 26 -24.23 -6.89 0.68
C THR A 26 -24.04 -6.49 -0.79
N GLU A 27 -25.02 -6.73 -1.65
CA GLU A 27 -25.02 -6.28 -3.04
C GLU A 27 -25.05 -4.75 -3.17
N THR A 28 -25.97 -4.08 -2.46
CA THR A 28 -26.06 -2.61 -2.42
C THR A 28 -24.73 -1.98 -1.97
N LEU A 29 -24.06 -2.60 -0.99
CA LEU A 29 -22.73 -2.17 -0.56
C LEU A 29 -21.66 -2.35 -1.64
N ILE A 30 -21.71 -3.43 -2.44
CA ILE A 30 -20.79 -3.66 -3.56
C ILE A 30 -21.01 -2.63 -4.68
N GLU A 31 -22.26 -2.24 -4.96
CA GLU A 31 -22.58 -1.14 -5.89
C GLU A 31 -22.00 0.20 -5.42
N ALA A 32 -22.45 0.69 -4.26
CA ALA A 32 -22.07 2.00 -3.74
C ALA A 32 -20.55 2.12 -3.52
N TRP A 33 -19.91 1.05 -3.03
CA TRP A 33 -18.44 0.98 -2.96
C TRP A 33 -17.79 0.94 -4.35
N GLY A 34 -18.35 0.18 -5.29
CA GLY A 34 -17.83 0.00 -6.64
C GLY A 34 -17.70 1.30 -7.42
N ASP A 35 -18.76 2.12 -7.43
CA ASP A 35 -18.79 3.41 -8.12
C ASP A 35 -17.72 4.37 -7.56
N ARG A 36 -17.56 4.41 -6.24
CA ARG A 36 -16.50 5.18 -5.57
C ARG A 36 -15.10 4.57 -5.81
N TYR A 37 -14.97 3.25 -5.87
CA TYR A 37 -13.70 2.57 -6.14
C TYR A 37 -13.18 2.83 -7.56
N VAL A 38 -14.08 2.82 -8.56
CA VAL A 38 -13.76 3.21 -9.95
C VAL A 38 -13.44 4.70 -10.03
N SER A 39 -14.21 5.57 -9.34
CA SER A 39 -13.95 7.02 -9.27
C SER A 39 -12.55 7.35 -8.71
N VAL A 40 -12.06 6.58 -7.72
CA VAL A 40 -10.73 6.71 -7.11
C VAL A 40 -9.66 5.89 -7.88
N LYS A 41 -9.94 5.46 -9.13
CA LYS A 41 -9.07 4.66 -10.01
C LYS A 41 -8.47 3.42 -9.34
N GLY A 42 -9.24 2.76 -8.46
CA GLY A 42 -8.81 1.58 -7.72
C GLY A 42 -7.94 1.84 -6.48
N GLY A 43 -7.70 3.12 -6.11
CA GLY A 43 -6.97 3.52 -4.91
C GLY A 43 -7.75 3.36 -3.60
N ASN A 44 -7.16 3.86 -2.51
CA ASN A 44 -7.78 3.81 -1.18
C ASN A 44 -8.84 4.92 -1.00
N LEU A 45 -10.09 4.53 -0.79
CA LEU A 45 -11.16 5.41 -0.32
C LEU A 45 -10.79 6.05 1.04
N ARG A 46 -11.00 7.37 1.13
CA ARG A 46 -10.86 8.18 2.35
C ARG A 46 -12.11 8.07 3.23
N GLN A 47 -12.03 8.57 4.47
CA GLN A 47 -13.14 8.50 5.43
C GLN A 47 -14.43 9.20 4.92
N LYS A 48 -14.32 10.29 4.15
CA LYS A 48 -15.46 10.94 3.50
C LYS A 48 -16.19 9.98 2.56
N ASP A 49 -15.44 9.33 1.67
CA ASP A 49 -15.96 8.38 0.68
C ASP A 49 -16.63 7.17 1.37
N TRP A 50 -16.03 6.64 2.44
CA TRP A 50 -16.63 5.56 3.23
C TRP A 50 -17.90 5.97 3.97
N LYS A 51 -18.00 7.24 4.40
CA LYS A 51 -19.24 7.78 4.99
C LYS A 51 -20.35 7.89 3.94
N GLU A 52 -20.04 8.43 2.76
CA GLU A 52 -20.99 8.49 1.64
C GLU A 52 -21.48 7.10 1.19
N VAL A 53 -20.58 6.10 1.14
CA VAL A 53 -20.95 4.70 0.88
C VAL A 53 -21.89 4.16 1.97
N ALA A 54 -21.65 4.49 3.24
CA ALA A 54 -22.54 4.08 4.33
C ALA A 54 -23.90 4.78 4.26
N ASP A 55 -23.93 6.07 3.93
CA ASP A 55 -25.16 6.85 3.80
C ASP A 55 -26.03 6.37 2.62
N GLU A 56 -25.44 6.00 1.48
CA GLU A 56 -26.13 5.37 0.34
C GLU A 56 -26.73 4.00 0.71
N VAL A 57 -25.93 3.14 1.35
CA VAL A 57 -26.37 1.81 1.85
C VAL A 57 -27.48 1.92 2.90
N ASN A 58 -27.44 2.95 3.75
CA ASN A 58 -28.49 3.22 4.74
C ASN A 58 -29.75 3.81 4.09
N SER A 59 -29.62 4.59 3.01
CA SER A 59 -30.76 5.21 2.32
C SER A 59 -31.58 4.19 1.51
N ARG A 60 -30.91 3.22 0.89
CA ARG A 60 -31.56 2.12 0.15
C ARG A 60 -32.14 1.02 1.07
N ARG A 61 -31.73 0.97 2.33
CA ARG A 61 -32.17 -0.06 3.30
C ARG A 61 -33.25 0.48 4.24
N SER A 62 -34.51 0.24 3.88
CA SER A 62 -35.63 0.41 4.82
C SER A 62 -35.58 -0.65 5.93
N GLY A 63 -35.16 -0.25 7.13
CA GLY A 63 -35.33 -1.04 8.36
C GLY A 63 -34.05 -1.58 9.02
N GLY A 64 -34.03 -1.52 10.35
CA GLY A 64 -32.97 -2.03 11.22
C GLY A 64 -31.82 -1.03 11.49
N PRO A 65 -30.82 -1.41 12.30
CA PRO A 65 -29.77 -0.48 12.73
C PRO A 65 -28.94 0.06 11.56
N LYS A 66 -28.66 1.37 11.57
CA LYS A 66 -27.80 2.03 10.58
C LYS A 66 -26.39 1.43 10.58
N LYS A 67 -25.81 1.27 9.40
CA LYS A 67 -24.42 0.85 9.20
C LYS A 67 -23.49 2.05 9.29
N THR A 68 -22.31 1.85 9.90
CA THR A 68 -21.24 2.85 9.89
C THR A 68 -20.30 2.66 8.70
N ASP A 69 -19.55 3.71 8.37
CA ASP A 69 -18.40 3.71 7.46
C ASP A 69 -17.43 2.54 7.75
N ILE A 70 -17.09 2.34 9.03
CA ILE A 70 -16.21 1.26 9.51
C ILE A 70 -16.83 -0.12 9.25
N GLN A 71 -18.14 -0.29 9.46
CA GLN A 71 -18.82 -1.57 9.19
C GLN A 71 -18.87 -1.87 7.68
N CYS A 72 -19.12 -0.86 6.85
CA CYS A 72 -19.11 -0.97 5.39
C CYS A 72 -17.73 -1.39 4.88
N LYS A 73 -16.67 -0.71 5.36
CA LYS A 73 -15.27 -1.05 5.06
C LYS A 73 -14.92 -2.48 5.46
N ASN A 74 -15.19 -2.88 6.70
CA ASN A 74 -14.86 -4.23 7.19
C ASN A 74 -15.59 -5.34 6.40
N ARG A 75 -16.81 -5.07 5.94
CA ARG A 75 -17.56 -5.99 5.05
C ARG A 75 -16.90 -6.06 3.67
N ILE A 76 -16.57 -4.92 3.03
CA ILE A 76 -15.82 -4.89 1.76
C ILE A 76 -14.46 -5.60 1.86
N ASP A 77 -13.67 -5.38 2.91
CA ASP A 77 -12.38 -6.05 3.08
C ASP A 77 -12.52 -7.56 3.24
N THR A 78 -13.61 -8.02 3.87
CA THR A 78 -13.95 -9.45 3.96
C THR A 78 -14.36 -10.03 2.59
N LEU A 79 -15.15 -9.30 1.81
CA LEU A 79 -15.54 -9.67 0.45
C LEU A 79 -14.33 -9.71 -0.50
N LYS A 80 -13.42 -8.73 -0.42
CA LYS A 80 -12.18 -8.70 -1.20
C LYS A 80 -11.23 -9.85 -0.84
N LYS A 81 -11.19 -10.29 0.43
CA LYS A 81 -10.48 -11.51 0.85
C LYS A 81 -11.13 -12.77 0.26
N LYS A 82 -12.46 -12.91 0.33
CA LYS A 82 -13.21 -14.03 -0.30
C LYS A 82 -12.98 -14.09 -1.81
N TYR A 83 -13.07 -12.95 -2.50
CA TYR A 83 -12.78 -12.82 -3.93
C TYR A 83 -11.39 -13.32 -4.33
N LYS A 84 -10.34 -12.96 -3.57
CA LYS A 84 -8.97 -13.47 -3.84
C LYS A 84 -8.89 -15.01 -3.76
N VAL A 85 -9.61 -15.63 -2.83
CA VAL A 85 -9.66 -17.10 -2.68
C VAL A 85 -10.50 -17.75 -3.77
N GLU A 86 -11.64 -17.15 -4.16
CA GLU A 86 -12.46 -17.64 -5.27
C GLU A 86 -11.76 -17.51 -6.64
N LYS A 87 -10.98 -16.44 -6.85
CA LYS A 87 -10.24 -16.22 -8.12
C LYS A 87 -9.11 -17.24 -8.36
N ALA A 88 -8.70 -17.99 -7.35
CA ALA A 88 -7.75 -19.08 -7.46
C ALA A 88 -8.40 -20.44 -7.82
N LYS A 89 -9.73 -20.52 -7.91
CA LYS A 89 -10.48 -21.75 -8.22
C LYS A 89 -10.76 -21.88 -9.72
N PRO A 90 -10.84 -23.11 -10.26
CA PRO A 90 -11.25 -23.31 -11.65
C PRO A 90 -12.68 -22.81 -11.89
N PRO A 91 -12.98 -22.20 -13.06
CA PRO A 91 -14.34 -21.78 -13.39
C PRO A 91 -15.32 -22.98 -13.50
N PRO A 92 -16.62 -22.79 -13.21
CA PRO A 92 -17.23 -21.57 -12.68
C PRO A 92 -17.11 -21.46 -11.14
N SER A 93 -16.81 -20.26 -10.62
CA SER A 93 -17.00 -19.99 -9.19
C SER A 93 -18.48 -20.08 -8.83
N LYS A 94 -18.77 -20.67 -7.67
CA LYS A 94 -20.12 -20.88 -7.14
C LYS A 94 -20.63 -19.72 -6.26
N TRP A 95 -19.88 -18.61 -6.19
CA TRP A 95 -20.18 -17.51 -5.27
C TRP A 95 -20.83 -16.33 -6.02
N GLN A 96 -22.05 -15.91 -5.63
CA GLN A 96 -22.84 -14.96 -6.43
C GLN A 96 -22.14 -13.60 -6.62
N PHE A 97 -21.45 -13.10 -5.60
CA PHE A 97 -20.74 -11.82 -5.66
C PHE A 97 -19.43 -11.87 -6.48
N TYR A 98 -18.95 -13.06 -6.87
CA TYR A 98 -17.68 -13.21 -7.59
C TYR A 98 -17.67 -12.39 -8.89
N ARG A 99 -18.69 -12.55 -9.76
CA ARG A 99 -18.73 -11.88 -11.07
C ARG A 99 -18.78 -10.35 -10.94
N ARG A 100 -19.55 -9.84 -9.97
CA ARG A 100 -19.73 -8.40 -9.77
C ARG A 100 -18.45 -7.74 -9.23
N LEU A 101 -17.77 -8.40 -8.28
CA LEU A 101 -16.46 -7.97 -7.79
C LEU A 101 -15.34 -8.13 -8.83
N ASP A 102 -15.33 -9.22 -9.60
CA ASP A 102 -14.33 -9.48 -10.65
C ASP A 102 -14.42 -8.42 -11.76
N SER A 103 -15.64 -8.04 -12.16
CA SER A 103 -15.86 -6.94 -13.12
C SER A 103 -15.35 -5.61 -12.58
N LEU A 104 -15.75 -5.21 -11.37
CA LEU A 104 -15.37 -3.92 -10.75
C LEU A 104 -13.85 -3.80 -10.48
N ILE A 105 -13.22 -4.89 -10.03
CA ILE A 105 -11.79 -4.88 -9.71
C ILE A 105 -10.95 -4.96 -11.00
N SER A 106 -11.36 -5.78 -11.97
CA SER A 106 -10.63 -5.90 -13.24
C SER A 106 -10.77 -4.63 -14.09
N SER A 107 -11.96 -4.02 -14.13
CA SER A 107 -12.18 -2.75 -14.86
C SER A 107 -11.33 -1.62 -14.29
N ALA A 108 -11.24 -1.49 -12.97
CA ALA A 108 -10.37 -0.53 -12.30
C ALA A 108 -8.88 -0.74 -12.69
N THR A 109 -8.40 -1.99 -12.74
CA THR A 109 -7.03 -2.27 -13.20
C THR A 109 -6.82 -2.03 -14.70
N THR A 110 -7.82 -2.24 -15.56
CA THR A 110 -7.70 -1.91 -16.99
C THR A 110 -7.76 -0.39 -17.25
N ALA A 111 -8.51 0.37 -16.45
CA ALA A 111 -8.50 1.84 -16.48
C ALA A 111 -7.16 2.42 -15.98
N SER A 112 -6.44 1.69 -15.12
CA SER A 112 -5.04 1.94 -14.77
C SER A 112 -4.04 1.42 -15.83
N GLY A 113 -4.50 0.59 -16.77
CA GLY A 113 -3.65 -0.21 -17.67
C GLY A 113 -3.15 0.50 -18.93
N ALA A 114 -3.52 1.76 -19.17
CA ALA A 114 -3.09 2.52 -20.34
C ALA A 114 -1.59 2.90 -20.31
N ALA A 115 -0.87 2.65 -19.20
CA ALA A 115 0.56 2.86 -19.08
C ALA A 115 1.24 1.75 -18.26
N GLY A 116 1.89 0.81 -18.95
CA GLY A 116 3.03 0.03 -18.43
C GLY A 116 2.77 -0.98 -17.31
N SER A 117 2.34 -2.19 -17.65
CA SER A 117 2.61 -3.37 -16.80
C SER A 117 2.81 -4.65 -17.62
N VAL A 118 4.07 -5.01 -17.87
CA VAL A 118 4.43 -6.21 -18.65
C VAL A 118 4.37 -7.44 -17.76
N THR A 119 3.26 -8.17 -17.78
CA THR A 119 3.11 -9.41 -16.99
C THR A 119 3.78 -10.58 -17.71
N LEU A 120 5.00 -10.94 -17.29
CA LEU A 120 5.78 -12.04 -17.89
C LEU A 120 5.28 -13.42 -17.44
N THR A 121 4.26 -13.96 -18.13
CA THR A 121 3.82 -15.35 -17.95
C THR A 121 4.74 -16.33 -18.72
N VAL A 122 5.74 -16.89 -18.05
CA VAL A 122 6.62 -17.91 -18.65
C VAL A 122 5.85 -19.22 -18.88
N ARG A 123 5.80 -19.69 -20.13
CA ARG A 123 5.33 -21.04 -20.51
C ARG A 123 6.52 -21.85 -21.04
N PRO A 124 6.85 -23.04 -20.50
CA PRO A 124 7.99 -23.83 -20.98
C PRO A 124 7.65 -24.63 -22.25
N LYS A 125 8.48 -24.55 -23.29
CA LYS A 125 8.39 -25.46 -24.45
C LYS A 125 9.74 -25.63 -25.19
N SER A 126 10.12 -26.89 -25.37
CA SER A 126 11.02 -27.47 -26.40
C SER A 126 12.44 -26.91 -26.61
N LYS A 127 13.41 -27.85 -26.60
CA LYS A 127 14.81 -27.68 -27.02
C LYS A 127 14.94 -27.40 -28.52
N SER A 128 15.92 -26.59 -28.90
CA SER A 128 16.65 -26.67 -30.18
C SER A 128 18.13 -26.39 -29.93
N LYS A 129 19.03 -27.03 -30.68
CA LYS A 129 20.48 -27.07 -30.39
C LYS A 129 21.29 -26.56 -31.59
N SER A 130 22.13 -25.56 -31.37
CA SER A 130 23.04 -24.98 -32.36
C SER A 130 24.37 -24.56 -31.70
N LYS A 131 25.45 -24.50 -32.48
CA LYS A 131 26.85 -24.40 -31.99
C LYS A 131 27.72 -23.59 -32.96
N SER A 132 28.34 -22.53 -32.44
CA SER A 132 29.61 -21.87 -32.86
C SER A 132 30.17 -21.18 -31.58
N GLN A 133 31.46 -20.98 -31.30
CA GLN A 133 32.57 -20.40 -32.09
C GLN A 133 32.37 -18.90 -32.42
N SER A 134 33.21 -17.97 -31.93
CA SER A 134 34.14 -18.07 -30.78
C SER A 134 34.06 -16.84 -29.82
N GLU A 135 34.96 -15.86 -29.60
CA GLU A 135 36.32 -15.46 -30.06
C GLU A 135 37.10 -14.77 -28.89
N GLU A 136 38.36 -14.39 -29.11
CA GLU A 136 39.34 -13.82 -28.15
C GLU A 136 39.02 -12.42 -27.56
N LEU A 137 39.47 -12.13 -26.31
CA LEU A 137 40.64 -11.23 -26.04
C LEU A 137 40.87 -10.81 -24.56
N SER A 138 42.10 -11.08 -24.08
CA SER A 138 42.97 -10.28 -23.17
C SER A 138 42.63 -10.03 -21.67
N GLY A 139 43.66 -10.24 -20.83
CA GLY A 139 43.82 -9.67 -19.47
C GLY A 139 43.72 -10.67 -18.30
N GLY A 140 44.72 -10.86 -17.42
CA GLY A 140 46.10 -10.37 -17.43
C GLY A 140 46.74 -10.37 -16.03
N SER A 141 47.90 -11.04 -15.86
CA SER A 141 48.67 -11.19 -14.58
C SER A 141 47.96 -12.01 -13.49
N ASP A 142 48.63 -12.52 -12.44
CA ASP A 142 50.04 -12.39 -12.03
C ASP A 142 50.74 -13.73 -11.65
N SER A 143 51.91 -13.66 -11.01
CA SER A 143 52.98 -14.68 -11.03
C SER A 143 53.32 -15.31 -9.68
N SER A 144 53.81 -16.56 -9.66
CA SER A 144 55.05 -16.91 -8.93
C SER A 144 55.70 -18.22 -9.45
N TRP A 145 56.90 -18.55 -8.96
CA TRP A 145 57.89 -19.42 -9.64
C TRP A 145 58.38 -20.64 -8.82
N SER A 146 59.05 -21.56 -9.53
CA SER A 146 59.95 -22.64 -9.06
C SER A 146 59.31 -23.88 -8.40
N GLY A 147 59.83 -25.11 -8.57
CA GLY A 147 60.88 -25.59 -9.49
C GLY A 147 61.68 -26.79 -8.94
N GLY A 148 62.10 -27.72 -9.80
CA GLY A 148 63.10 -28.78 -9.47
C GLY A 148 62.58 -30.24 -9.50
N ASP A 149 63.39 -31.11 -10.12
CA ASP A 149 63.20 -32.56 -10.32
C ASP A 149 63.04 -33.43 -9.04
N GLY A 150 62.49 -34.64 -9.23
CA GLY A 150 62.46 -35.72 -8.23
C GLY A 150 62.04 -37.08 -8.83
N ASP A 151 62.84 -38.12 -8.59
CA ASP A 151 62.74 -39.45 -9.22
C ASP A 151 61.72 -40.41 -8.53
N ALA A 152 61.44 -41.53 -9.22
CA ALA A 152 60.69 -42.75 -8.91
C ALA A 152 60.15 -43.04 -7.48
N GLY A 153 58.95 -43.63 -7.40
CA GLY A 153 58.52 -44.35 -6.18
C GLY A 153 57.06 -44.82 -6.09
N PHE A 154 56.81 -46.07 -6.47
CA PHE A 154 55.92 -47.10 -5.88
C PHE A 154 54.61 -46.75 -5.09
N ASP A 155 53.60 -47.62 -5.29
CA ASP A 155 52.28 -47.73 -4.63
C ASP A 155 52.13 -47.21 -3.17
N GLN A 156 51.12 -46.33 -2.95
CA GLN A 156 50.05 -46.71 -2.02
C GLN A 156 48.69 -45.97 -2.10
N ARG A 157 47.67 -46.74 -1.74
CA ARG A 157 46.23 -46.47 -1.67
C ARG A 157 45.82 -45.34 -0.71
N ALA A 158 45.84 -44.09 -1.16
CA ALA A 158 45.23 -42.96 -0.43
C ALA A 158 43.73 -42.81 -0.73
N VAL A 159 42.87 -42.92 0.29
CA VAL A 159 41.41 -42.69 0.15
C VAL A 159 41.14 -41.19 0.01
N LYS A 160 41.22 -40.69 -1.22
CA LYS A 160 40.94 -39.29 -1.56
C LYS A 160 39.44 -39.03 -1.43
N LYS A 161 39.01 -38.70 -0.21
CA LYS A 161 37.64 -38.38 0.18
C LYS A 161 37.16 -37.18 -0.63
N GLN A 162 36.57 -37.44 -1.80
CA GLN A 162 35.97 -36.41 -2.62
C GLN A 162 34.94 -35.65 -1.78
N HIS A 163 35.22 -34.39 -1.51
CA HIS A 163 34.15 -33.43 -1.27
C HIS A 163 33.37 -33.34 -2.59
N ARG A 164 32.35 -34.19 -2.71
CA ARG A 164 31.37 -34.19 -3.80
C ARG A 164 30.56 -32.91 -3.67
N MET A 165 31.16 -31.79 -4.08
CA MET A 165 30.43 -30.59 -4.44
C MET A 165 29.56 -31.00 -5.64
N GLU A 166 28.28 -31.21 -5.38
CA GLU A 166 27.35 -31.59 -6.43
C GLU A 166 27.22 -30.44 -7.43
N ASP A 167 27.25 -30.77 -8.72
CA ASP A 167 26.92 -29.83 -9.80
C ASP A 167 25.40 -29.59 -9.77
N VAL A 168 24.95 -28.78 -8.81
CA VAL A 168 23.54 -28.44 -8.62
C VAL A 168 23.13 -27.41 -9.66
N GLY A 169 22.96 -27.89 -10.90
CA GLY A 169 22.19 -27.29 -11.99
C GLY A 169 22.35 -25.77 -12.16
N CYS A 170 23.30 -25.35 -12.99
CA CYS A 170 23.54 -23.95 -13.36
C CYS A 170 22.39 -23.32 -14.18
N SER A 171 21.25 -23.09 -13.52
CA SER A 171 20.06 -22.36 -14.00
C SER A 171 19.56 -21.38 -12.94
N ASP A 172 19.67 -21.72 -11.66
CA ASP A 172 19.18 -20.87 -10.55
C ASP A 172 20.03 -19.59 -10.38
N GLY A 173 21.35 -19.69 -10.58
CA GLY A 173 22.25 -18.54 -10.52
C GLY A 173 21.93 -17.41 -11.52
N ALA A 174 21.24 -17.71 -12.64
CA ALA A 174 20.76 -16.67 -13.56
C ALA A 174 19.52 -15.95 -12.99
N ALA A 175 18.54 -16.70 -12.49
CA ALA A 175 17.33 -16.17 -11.86
C ALA A 175 17.67 -15.34 -10.60
N CYS A 176 18.60 -15.83 -9.76
CA CYS A 176 19.11 -15.09 -8.60
C CYS A 176 19.81 -13.78 -9.00
N ARG A 177 20.59 -13.76 -10.09
CA ARG A 177 21.18 -12.51 -10.64
C ARG A 177 20.12 -11.57 -11.25
N GLU A 178 18.96 -12.06 -11.67
CA GLU A 178 17.83 -11.22 -12.12
C GLU A 178 17.07 -10.64 -10.94
N LEU A 179 16.78 -11.45 -9.92
CA LEU A 179 16.16 -11.02 -8.68
C LEU A 179 17.00 -9.94 -7.97
N ALA A 180 18.31 -10.14 -7.84
CA ALA A 180 19.21 -9.15 -7.24
C ALA A 180 19.19 -7.81 -8.02
N ARG A 181 19.25 -7.85 -9.36
CA ARG A 181 19.15 -6.65 -10.21
C ARG A 181 17.78 -5.97 -10.13
N ALA A 182 16.70 -6.72 -9.93
CA ALA A 182 15.38 -6.16 -9.70
C ALA A 182 15.28 -5.47 -8.33
N ILE A 183 15.75 -6.11 -7.26
CA ILE A 183 15.75 -5.56 -5.90
C ILE A 183 16.54 -4.25 -5.84
N LEU A 184 17.74 -4.19 -6.41
CA LEU A 184 18.55 -2.95 -6.43
C LEU A 184 17.83 -1.80 -7.14
N LYS A 185 17.14 -2.06 -8.25
CA LYS A 185 16.30 -1.04 -8.93
C LYS A 185 15.10 -0.62 -8.10
N PHE A 186 14.47 -1.53 -7.35
CA PHE A 186 13.41 -1.17 -6.42
C PHE A 186 13.92 -0.28 -5.29
N VAL A 187 15.13 -0.51 -4.75
CA VAL A 187 15.75 0.37 -3.75
C VAL A 187 16.00 1.76 -4.34
N GLU A 188 16.62 1.86 -5.51
CA GLU A 188 16.92 3.13 -6.19
C GLU A 188 15.64 3.95 -6.48
N ILE A 189 14.57 3.28 -6.94
CA ILE A 189 13.27 3.94 -7.20
C ILE A 189 12.60 4.34 -5.88
N TYR A 190 12.66 3.51 -4.85
CA TYR A 190 12.09 3.80 -3.53
C TYR A 190 12.77 5.00 -2.87
N GLU A 191 14.11 5.06 -2.89
CA GLU A 191 14.90 6.16 -2.37
C GLU A 191 14.52 7.50 -3.04
N LYS A 192 14.35 7.51 -4.37
CA LYS A 192 13.92 8.69 -5.13
C LYS A 192 12.50 9.13 -4.77
N VAL A 193 11.56 8.19 -4.64
CA VAL A 193 10.17 8.47 -4.24
C VAL A 193 10.09 9.00 -2.81
N GLU A 194 10.81 8.37 -1.87
CA GLU A 194 10.81 8.75 -0.45
C GLU A 194 11.49 10.12 -0.25
N SER A 195 12.59 10.38 -0.95
CA SER A 195 13.26 11.70 -0.97
C SER A 195 12.34 12.78 -1.53
N SER A 196 11.66 12.52 -2.65
CA SER A 196 10.70 13.47 -3.25
C SER A 196 9.53 13.78 -2.31
N LYS A 197 8.98 12.75 -1.64
CA LYS A 197 7.94 12.90 -0.62
C LYS A 197 8.42 13.73 0.57
N GLN A 198 9.66 13.51 1.03
CA GLN A 198 10.21 14.25 2.17
C GLN A 198 10.47 15.73 1.83
N ILE A 199 10.97 16.02 0.62
CA ILE A 199 11.11 17.40 0.12
C ILE A 199 9.75 18.11 0.05
N GLN A 200 8.72 17.44 -0.48
CA GLN A 200 7.35 18.00 -0.51
C GLN A 200 6.78 18.24 0.89
N MET A 201 7.04 17.35 1.86
CA MET A 201 6.62 17.53 3.25
C MET A 201 7.28 18.77 3.88
N VAL A 202 8.59 18.96 3.66
CA VAL A 202 9.34 20.11 4.19
C VAL A 202 8.88 21.43 3.57
N GLU A 203 8.65 21.49 2.25
CA GLU A 203 8.19 22.73 1.60
C GLU A 203 6.77 23.11 2.04
N LEU A 204 5.87 22.13 2.24
CA LEU A 204 4.53 22.39 2.80
C LEU A 204 4.58 22.82 4.27
N GLU A 205 5.50 22.28 5.07
CA GLU A 205 5.70 22.72 6.46
C GLU A 205 6.31 24.13 6.54
N LYS A 206 7.25 24.45 5.65
CA LYS A 206 7.80 25.80 5.48
C LYS A 206 6.69 26.80 5.15
N GLN A 207 5.86 26.54 4.13
CA GLN A 207 4.73 27.41 3.78
C GLN A 207 3.73 27.58 4.95
N ARG A 208 3.45 26.51 5.70
CA ARG A 208 2.63 26.55 6.93
C ARG A 208 3.26 27.47 7.99
N MET A 209 4.57 27.40 8.18
CA MET A 209 5.31 28.22 9.14
C MET A 209 5.39 29.69 8.71
N GLU A 210 5.65 29.96 7.43
CA GLU A 210 5.70 31.31 6.84
C GLU A 210 4.37 32.03 7.01
N PHE A 211 3.25 31.41 6.61
CA PHE A 211 1.90 31.98 6.79
C PHE A 211 1.55 32.19 8.27
N THR A 212 1.94 31.27 9.16
CA THR A 212 1.73 31.43 10.61
C THR A 212 2.50 32.65 11.14
N LYS A 213 3.78 32.78 10.77
CA LYS A 213 4.65 33.89 11.16
C LYS A 213 4.15 35.24 10.63
N GLU A 214 3.62 35.29 9.41
CA GLU A 214 3.05 36.49 8.81
C GLU A 214 1.78 36.94 9.54
N LEU A 215 0.87 36.01 9.88
CA LEU A 215 -0.29 36.30 10.72
C LEU A 215 0.09 36.79 12.13
N GLU A 216 1.13 36.21 12.75
CA GLU A 216 1.61 36.67 14.06
C GLU A 216 2.27 38.06 13.99
N PHE A 217 2.96 38.37 12.89
CA PHE A 217 3.52 39.69 12.62
C PHE A 217 2.44 40.75 12.45
N GLU A 218 1.40 40.49 11.63
CA GLU A 218 0.29 41.42 11.44
C GLU A 218 -0.50 41.63 12.76
N ARG A 219 -0.74 40.56 13.52
CA ARG A 219 -1.34 40.63 14.86
C ARG A 219 -0.53 41.52 15.81
N MET A 220 0.81 41.41 15.79
CA MET A 220 1.70 42.23 16.61
C MET A 220 1.72 43.69 16.14
N ASN A 221 1.76 43.92 14.82
CA ASN A 221 1.72 45.23 14.18
C ASN A 221 0.45 46.00 14.58
N MET A 222 -0.73 45.39 14.43
CA MET A 222 -2.01 45.99 14.84
C MET A 222 -2.06 46.29 16.35
N PHE A 223 -1.56 45.39 17.19
CA PHE A 223 -1.52 45.60 18.64
C PHE A 223 -0.60 46.78 19.02
N MET A 224 0.60 46.85 18.43
CA MET A 224 1.55 47.94 18.66
C MET A 224 1.00 49.29 18.18
N ALA A 225 0.39 49.33 16.99
CA ALA A 225 -0.26 50.51 16.45
C ALA A 225 -1.38 51.02 17.38
N ALA A 226 -2.23 50.12 17.89
CA ALA A 226 -3.30 50.46 18.83
C ALA A 226 -2.76 51.00 20.17
N GLN A 227 -1.70 50.41 20.73
CA GLN A 227 -1.07 50.93 21.94
C GLN A 227 -0.49 52.34 21.74
N LEU A 228 0.23 52.55 20.63
CA LEU A 228 0.86 53.82 20.29
C LEU A 228 -0.18 54.93 20.03
N GLU A 229 -1.31 54.60 19.39
CA GLU A 229 -2.42 55.53 19.21
C GLU A 229 -3.11 55.89 20.55
N MET A 230 -3.29 54.91 21.44
CA MET A 230 -3.83 55.14 22.78
C MET A 230 -2.88 55.98 23.66
N GLU A 231 -1.56 55.85 23.51
CA GLU A 231 -0.59 56.70 24.19
C GLU A 231 -0.54 58.13 23.63
N LYS A 232 -0.65 58.30 22.31
CA LYS A 232 -0.88 59.62 21.69
C LYS A 232 -2.15 60.28 22.24
N LYS A 233 -3.27 59.55 22.32
CA LYS A 233 -4.52 60.04 22.91
C LYS A 233 -4.36 60.45 24.38
N LYS A 234 -3.66 59.65 25.21
CA LYS A 234 -3.35 59.98 26.62
C LYS A 234 -2.48 61.23 26.75
N SER A 235 -1.39 61.33 25.99
CA SER A 235 -0.45 62.45 26.08
C SER A 235 -1.01 63.77 25.54
N LEU A 236 -1.83 63.73 24.48
CA LEU A 236 -2.61 64.88 24.01
C LEU A 236 -3.63 65.34 25.07
N LYS A 237 -4.38 64.41 25.68
CA LYS A 237 -5.34 64.73 26.75
C LYS A 237 -4.67 65.33 27.98
N LYS A 238 -3.45 64.90 28.32
CA LYS A 238 -2.65 65.53 29.38
C LYS A 238 -2.28 66.97 29.00
N ARG A 239 -1.65 67.19 27.83
CA ARG A 239 -1.26 68.53 27.35
C ARG A 239 -2.45 69.51 27.30
N ALA A 240 -3.63 69.05 26.86
CA ALA A 240 -4.84 69.86 26.85
C ALA A 240 -5.33 70.23 28.26
N LYS A 241 -5.24 69.31 29.23
CA LYS A 241 -5.56 69.60 30.64
C LYS A 241 -4.57 70.61 31.23
N ASP A 242 -3.28 70.39 31.02
CA ASP A 242 -2.22 71.24 31.55
C ASP A 242 -2.37 72.70 31.02
N ALA A 243 -2.68 72.87 29.73
CA ALA A 243 -2.96 74.18 29.12
C ALA A 243 -4.25 74.86 29.65
N SER A 244 -5.24 74.09 30.10
CA SER A 244 -6.49 74.63 30.66
C SER A 244 -6.40 75.06 32.13
N GLY A 245 -5.27 74.80 32.80
CA GLY A 245 -5.04 75.09 34.23
C GLY A 245 -4.09 76.24 34.50
N SER A 246 -3.92 77.17 33.56
CA SER A 246 -2.97 78.31 33.67
C SER A 246 -3.56 79.62 33.15
N GLY A 247 -4.88 79.80 33.30
CA GLY A 247 -5.62 81.04 33.10
C GLY A 247 -6.43 81.40 34.33
#